data_AF-X1DVZ8-F1
#
_entry.id   AF-X1DVZ8-F1
#
_cell.length_a   1.000
_cell.length_b   1.000
_cell.length_c   1.000
_cell.angle_alpha   90.00
_cell.angle_beta   90.00
_cell.angle_gamma   90.00
#
_symmetry.space_group_name_H-M   'P 1'
#
loop_
_entity.id
_entity.type
_entity.pdbx_description
1 polymer ?
#
loop_
_entity_poly.entity_id
_entity_poly.type
_entity_poly.pdbx_seq_one_letter_code
_entity_poly.pdbx_strand_id
1 'polypeptide(L)'
;MKNNPWVLVLTGTIFIGMVLACRRESPADTVILNGKVITVDRDFTIADAVAVRGDKIIAVGTNSRIRRLSGSQTLIIDAAGRTVIPGIIEAHSHPENASLSELDETIPDVHSVSELLDWVKSQTMIKQPGEWIIHPKIFFTRLLDLRQPWLSELDSVAPSHPLFLNGSYGGMINSAAMRLSGLNKMTNHEGILKD
;
A
#
# COMPACT_ATOMS: atom_id res chain seq x y z
N MET A 1 43.39 -58.26 69.72
CA MET A 1 43.79 -57.66 68.44
C MET A 1 42.80 -56.55 68.08
N LYS A 2 43.28 -55.29 68.10
CA LYS A 2 42.88 -54.07 67.33
C LYS A 2 41.37 -53.71 67.22
N ASN A 3 40.90 -52.66 67.89
CA ASN A 3 40.78 -51.23 67.49
C ASN A 3 39.47 -50.92 66.70
N ASN A 4 38.45 -50.26 67.29
CA ASN A 4 38.20 -48.79 67.45
C ASN A 4 37.25 -48.23 66.34
N PRO A 5 36.62 -47.05 66.51
CA PRO A 5 35.16 -46.81 66.49
C PRO A 5 34.74 -45.67 65.52
N TRP A 6 33.51 -45.17 65.68
CA TRP A 6 32.95 -43.89 65.17
C TRP A 6 32.48 -43.86 63.72
N VAL A 7 31.15 -43.88 63.55
CA VAL A 7 30.49 -43.27 62.39
C VAL A 7 29.72 -42.06 62.91
N LEU A 8 30.34 -40.88 62.76
CA LEU A 8 29.66 -39.60 62.86
C LEU A 8 28.73 -39.45 61.64
N VAL A 9 27.43 -39.32 61.86
CA VAL A 9 26.50 -38.84 60.83
C VAL A 9 26.46 -37.31 60.95
N LEU A 10 27.23 -36.64 60.10
CA LEU A 10 27.20 -35.18 59.96
C LEU A 10 25.96 -34.78 59.16
N THR A 11 25.05 -34.06 59.83
CA THR A 11 23.92 -33.34 59.22
C THR A 11 24.44 -32.24 58.30
N GLY A 12 24.31 -32.42 56.98
CA GLY A 12 24.55 -31.38 55.99
C GLY A 12 23.24 -30.67 55.64
N THR A 13 22.98 -29.52 56.27
CA THR A 13 21.88 -28.62 55.85
C THR A 13 22.33 -27.88 54.58
N ILE A 14 21.80 -28.29 53.43
CA ILE A 14 22.00 -27.59 52.15
C ILE A 14 21.21 -26.27 52.21
N PHE A 15 21.92 -25.15 52.32
CA PHE A 15 21.34 -23.83 52.08
C PHE A 15 21.14 -23.64 50.57
N ILE A 16 19.93 -23.93 50.08
CA ILE A 16 19.55 -23.59 48.70
C ILE A 16 19.29 -22.09 48.67
N GLY A 17 20.29 -21.32 48.26
CA GLY A 17 20.12 -19.93 47.88
C GLY A 17 19.24 -19.85 46.63
N MET A 18 17.97 -19.54 46.82
CA MET A 18 17.02 -19.30 45.73
C MET A 18 17.37 -17.95 45.07
N VAL A 19 18.29 -17.96 44.12
CA VAL A 19 18.54 -16.81 43.25
C VAL A 19 17.31 -16.69 42.34
N LEU A 20 16.39 -15.81 42.71
CA LEU A 20 15.37 -15.28 41.82
C LEU A 20 16.10 -14.52 40.70
N ALA A 21 16.47 -15.23 39.64
CA ALA A 21 16.88 -14.62 38.39
C ALA A 21 15.67 -13.86 37.84
N CYS A 22 15.59 -12.57 38.17
CA CYS A 22 14.65 -11.65 37.55
C CYS A 22 15.01 -11.63 36.05
N ARG A 23 14.23 -12.35 35.23
CA ARG A 23 14.33 -12.25 33.78
C ARG A 23 13.96 -10.81 33.42
N ARG A 24 14.97 -9.95 33.24
CA ARG A 24 14.77 -8.70 32.51
C ARG A 24 14.36 -9.09 31.10
N GLU A 25 13.11 -8.85 30.74
CA GLU A 25 12.74 -8.84 29.33
C GLU A 25 13.68 -7.88 28.59
N SER A 26 14.23 -8.33 27.47
CA SER A 26 15.10 -7.50 26.65
C SER A 26 14.37 -6.19 26.32
N PRO A 27 15.05 -5.04 26.29
CA PRO A 27 14.42 -3.80 25.87
C PRO A 27 13.76 -3.89 24.48
N ALA A 28 12.88 -2.94 24.17
CA ALA A 28 12.41 -2.73 22.81
C ALA A 28 13.57 -2.23 21.93
N ASP A 29 13.57 -2.57 20.64
CA ASP A 29 14.53 -2.00 19.70
C ASP A 29 14.08 -0.60 19.26
N THR A 30 12.76 -0.44 19.05
CA THR A 30 12.13 0.84 18.71
C THR A 30 10.89 1.09 19.56
N VAL A 31 10.70 2.33 20.00
CA VAL A 31 9.42 2.80 20.52
C VAL A 31 8.95 4.03 19.75
N ILE A 32 7.67 4.08 19.44
CA ILE A 32 7.01 5.26 18.89
C ILE A 32 6.08 5.81 19.98
N LEU A 33 6.31 7.05 20.37
CA LEU A 33 5.62 7.73 21.47
C LEU A 33 4.83 8.93 20.94
N ASN A 34 3.92 9.42 21.76
CA ASN A 34 3.07 10.60 21.55
C ASN A 34 2.31 10.56 20.22
N GLY A 35 1.84 9.39 19.80
CA GLY A 35 1.08 9.21 18.57
C GLY A 35 -0.41 8.99 18.81
N LYS A 36 -1.13 8.82 17.70
CA LYS A 36 -2.45 8.20 17.64
C LYS A 36 -2.28 6.87 16.91
N VAL A 37 -1.98 5.81 17.66
CA VAL A 37 -1.70 4.47 17.13
C VAL A 37 -3.01 3.75 16.86
N ILE A 38 -3.35 3.56 15.59
CA ILE A 38 -4.53 2.81 15.15
C ILE A 38 -4.16 1.33 15.11
N THR A 39 -4.76 0.52 15.99
CA THR A 39 -4.39 -0.90 16.14
C THR A 39 -5.11 -1.83 15.17
N VAL A 40 -6.23 -1.38 14.60
CA VAL A 40 -7.18 -2.19 13.81
C VAL A 40 -7.55 -3.53 14.48
N ASP A 41 -7.55 -3.55 15.82
CA ASP A 41 -8.12 -4.66 16.59
C ASP A 41 -9.66 -4.68 16.48
N ARG A 42 -10.30 -5.65 17.15
CA ARG A 42 -11.76 -5.82 17.10
C ARG A 42 -12.54 -4.57 17.48
N ASP A 43 -11.96 -3.74 18.35
CA ASP A 43 -12.61 -2.55 18.90
C ASP A 43 -12.09 -1.25 18.25
N PHE A 44 -11.24 -1.36 17.22
CA PHE A 44 -10.56 -0.24 16.56
C PHE A 44 -9.90 0.72 17.55
N THR A 45 -9.18 0.16 18.54
CA THR A 45 -8.58 0.97 19.60
C THR A 45 -7.55 1.96 19.06
N ILE A 46 -7.51 3.14 19.69
CA ILE A 46 -6.48 4.16 19.47
C ILE A 46 -5.64 4.24 20.74
N ALA A 47 -4.34 4.02 20.63
CA ALA A 47 -3.39 4.11 21.73
C ALA A 47 -2.38 5.25 21.51
N ASP A 48 -1.63 5.58 22.55
CA ASP A 48 -0.66 6.69 22.47
C ASP A 48 0.69 6.26 21.88
N ALA A 49 1.03 4.97 21.98
CA ALA A 49 2.39 4.49 21.74
C ALA A 49 2.46 3.00 21.42
N VAL A 50 3.55 2.59 20.75
CA VAL A 50 3.87 1.20 20.39
C VAL A 50 5.36 0.90 20.60
N ALA A 51 5.66 -0.32 21.06
CA ALA A 51 7.02 -0.87 21.17
C ALA A 51 7.21 -2.05 20.20
N VAL A 52 8.36 -2.05 19.52
CA VAL A 52 8.77 -3.07 18.55
C VAL A 52 10.09 -3.70 19.00
N ARG A 53 10.20 -5.02 18.87
CA ARG A 53 11.44 -5.78 19.05
C ARG A 53 11.60 -6.73 17.87
N GLY A 54 12.68 -6.60 17.11
CA GLY A 54 12.88 -7.26 15.82
C GLY A 54 11.73 -6.96 14.87
N ASP A 55 11.05 -8.02 14.44
CA ASP A 55 9.91 -8.03 13.52
C ASP A 55 8.53 -8.02 14.22
N LYS A 56 8.51 -7.85 15.56
CA LYS A 56 7.28 -7.98 16.35
C LYS A 56 6.94 -6.73 17.14
N ILE A 57 5.66 -6.39 17.14
CA ILE A 57 5.07 -5.49 18.13
C ILE A 57 4.99 -6.24 19.46
N ILE A 58 5.67 -5.74 20.48
CA ILE A 58 5.71 -6.37 21.81
C ILE A 58 4.75 -5.71 22.80
N ALA A 59 4.33 -4.46 22.54
CA ALA A 59 3.33 -3.77 23.35
C ALA A 59 2.73 -2.59 22.59
N VAL A 60 1.46 -2.31 22.87
CA VAL A 60 0.72 -1.09 22.48
C VAL A 60 0.07 -0.53 23.74
N GLY A 61 0.04 0.79 23.90
CA GLY A 61 -0.64 1.41 25.03
C GLY A 61 -0.24 2.86 25.28
N THR A 62 -0.25 3.27 26.55
CA THR A 62 0.08 4.65 26.94
C THR A 62 1.56 4.97 26.77
N ASN A 63 1.88 6.25 26.59
CA ASN A 63 3.25 6.74 26.51
C ASN A 63 4.13 6.29 27.68
N SER A 64 3.60 6.37 28.89
CA SER A 64 4.34 6.01 30.10
C SER A 64 4.64 4.52 30.17
N ARG A 65 3.71 3.65 29.71
CA ARG A 65 3.92 2.20 29.67
C ARG A 65 4.98 1.82 28.65
N ILE A 66 4.88 2.35 27.44
CA ILE A 66 5.79 2.02 26.35
C ILE A 66 7.19 2.54 26.62
N ARG A 67 7.34 3.75 27.16
CA ARG A 67 8.65 4.32 27.53
C ARG A 67 9.43 3.46 28.53
N ARG A 68 8.77 2.70 29.41
CA ARG A 68 9.43 1.79 30.35
C ARG A 68 10.06 0.56 29.68
N LEU A 69 9.68 0.26 28.44
CA LEU A 69 10.26 -0.84 27.66
C LEU A 69 11.53 -0.42 26.93
N SER A 70 11.88 0.87 26.95
CA SER A 70 13.11 1.39 26.35
C SER A 70 14.34 1.07 27.21
N GLY A 71 15.46 0.78 26.56
CA GLY A 71 16.80 0.63 27.13
C GLY A 71 17.80 1.56 26.47
N SER A 72 19.07 1.41 26.81
CA SER A 72 20.14 2.31 26.35
C SER A 72 20.40 2.29 24.83
N GLN A 73 19.88 1.30 24.11
CA GLN A 73 20.02 1.15 22.66
C GLN A 73 18.69 1.28 21.90
N THR A 74 17.60 1.57 22.61
CA THR A 74 16.28 1.72 21.98
C THR A 74 16.21 3.01 21.17
N LEU A 75 15.81 2.90 19.90
CA LEU A 75 15.43 4.05 19.08
C LEU A 75 14.09 4.60 19.58
N ILE A 76 14.07 5.87 19.99
CA ILE A 76 12.85 6.55 20.43
C ILE A 76 12.39 7.50 19.34
N ILE A 77 11.20 7.27 18.80
CA ILE A 77 10.54 8.12 17.81
C ILE A 77 9.42 8.89 18.51
N ASP A 78 9.44 10.21 18.42
CA ASP A 78 8.33 11.07 18.85
C ASP A 78 7.41 11.36 17.66
N ALA A 79 6.18 10.86 17.70
CA ALA A 79 5.18 11.07 16.66
C ALA A 79 4.55 12.47 16.71
N ALA A 80 4.78 13.27 17.77
CA ALA A 80 4.30 14.65 17.88
C ALA A 80 2.79 14.81 17.61
N GLY A 81 1.98 13.88 18.10
CA GLY A 81 0.52 13.83 17.94
C GLY A 81 0.02 13.28 16.60
N ARG A 82 0.93 12.86 15.70
CA ARG A 82 0.60 12.27 14.39
C ARG A 82 0.05 10.84 14.53
N THR A 83 -0.63 10.40 13.48
CA THR A 83 -1.22 9.06 13.40
C THR A 83 -0.17 8.02 13.02
N VAL A 84 -0.16 6.89 13.74
CA VAL A 84 0.60 5.69 13.38
C VAL A 84 -0.40 4.65 12.91
N ILE A 85 -0.25 4.19 11.68
CA ILE A 85 -1.12 3.18 11.06
C ILE A 85 -0.34 1.88 10.85
N PRO A 86 -1.03 0.72 10.71
CA PRO A 86 -0.42 -0.46 10.13
C PRO A 86 0.19 -0.12 8.77
N GLY A 87 1.28 -0.81 8.41
CA GLY A 87 1.85 -0.71 7.08
C GLY A 87 0.79 -1.04 6.03
N ILE A 88 0.79 -0.31 4.91
CA ILE A 88 -0.13 -0.56 3.80
C ILE A 88 0.22 -1.92 3.18
N ILE A 89 -0.76 -2.81 3.09
CA ILE A 89 -0.62 -4.10 2.43
C ILE A 89 -1.31 -4.01 1.07
N GLU A 90 -0.52 -4.17 0.01
CA GLU A 90 -1.02 -4.35 -1.35
C GLU A 90 -1.23 -5.84 -1.61
N ALA A 91 -2.49 -6.25 -1.83
CA ALA A 91 -2.87 -7.64 -2.02
C ALA A 91 -2.75 -8.10 -3.48
N HIS A 92 -2.85 -7.17 -4.44
CA HIS A 92 -2.76 -7.47 -5.87
C HIS A 92 -2.13 -6.30 -6.62
N SER A 93 -0.92 -6.51 -7.13
CA SER A 93 -0.25 -5.53 -7.98
C SER A 93 0.40 -6.19 -9.18
N HIS A 94 0.77 -5.36 -10.15
CA HIS A 94 1.63 -5.72 -11.27
C HIS A 94 2.92 -4.89 -11.15
N PRO A 95 3.92 -5.32 -10.34
CA PRO A 95 5.05 -4.49 -9.96
C PRO A 95 5.91 -4.00 -11.14
N GLU A 96 6.13 -4.86 -12.13
CA GLU A 96 6.86 -4.50 -13.36
C GLU A 96 6.14 -3.36 -14.11
N ASN A 97 4.85 -3.54 -14.41
CA ASN A 97 4.04 -2.49 -15.06
C ASN A 97 4.01 -1.20 -14.25
N ALA A 98 3.90 -1.29 -12.92
CA ALA A 98 3.92 -0.13 -12.04
C ALA A 98 5.27 0.62 -12.13
N SER A 99 6.38 -0.11 -12.06
CA SER A 99 7.73 0.46 -12.11
C SER A 99 8.09 1.12 -13.44
N LEU A 100 7.50 0.65 -14.54
CA LEU A 100 7.77 1.15 -15.89
C LEU A 100 6.73 2.17 -16.39
N SER A 101 5.64 2.38 -15.63
CA SER A 101 4.48 3.10 -16.16
C SER A 101 4.70 4.57 -16.52
N GLU A 102 5.81 5.15 -16.06
CA GLU A 102 6.23 6.52 -16.39
C GLU A 102 7.69 6.55 -16.88
N LEU A 103 8.22 5.42 -17.37
CA LEU A 103 9.60 5.32 -17.82
C LEU A 103 9.86 6.19 -19.06
N ASP A 104 8.96 6.10 -20.05
CA ASP A 104 9.10 6.80 -21.33
C ASP A 104 8.43 8.17 -21.30
N GLU A 105 7.24 8.26 -20.69
CA GLU A 105 6.45 9.49 -20.63
C GLU A 105 5.69 9.57 -19.30
N THR A 106 5.58 10.77 -18.73
CA THR A 106 4.75 11.01 -17.54
C THR A 106 3.28 10.73 -17.85
N ILE A 107 2.57 10.15 -16.90
CA ILE A 107 1.12 9.95 -17.07
C ILE A 107 0.43 11.32 -17.07
N PRO A 108 -0.43 11.62 -18.06
CA PRO A 108 -1.17 12.86 -18.08
C PRO A 108 -2.08 12.99 -16.85
N ASP A 109 -1.95 14.11 -16.15
CA ASP A 109 -2.77 14.44 -14.99
C ASP A 109 -4.00 15.25 -15.43
N VAL A 110 -5.12 14.56 -15.63
CA VAL A 110 -6.39 15.15 -16.07
C VAL A 110 -7.50 14.83 -15.06
N HIS A 111 -8.28 15.86 -14.71
CA HIS A 111 -9.28 15.79 -13.63
C HIS A 111 -10.71 15.98 -14.13
N SER A 112 -10.92 16.32 -15.40
CA SER A 112 -12.25 16.45 -16.01
C SER A 112 -12.31 15.86 -17.42
N VAL A 113 -13.51 15.64 -17.93
CA VAL A 113 -13.72 15.25 -19.35
C VAL A 113 -13.17 16.35 -20.27
N SER A 114 -13.34 17.62 -19.91
CA SER A 114 -12.80 18.73 -20.71
C SER A 114 -11.27 18.66 -20.80
N GLU A 115 -10.58 18.51 -19.66
CA GLU A 115 -9.12 18.42 -19.63
C GLU A 115 -8.60 17.20 -20.40
N LEU A 116 -9.30 16.06 -20.30
CA LEU A 116 -8.99 14.87 -21.08
C LEU A 116 -9.12 15.14 -22.59
N LEU A 117 -10.19 15.80 -23.03
CA LEU A 117 -10.39 16.14 -24.44
C LEU A 117 -9.36 17.15 -24.95
N ASP A 118 -8.97 18.13 -24.13
CA ASP A 118 -7.90 19.08 -24.43
C ASP A 118 -6.55 18.37 -24.55
N TRP A 119 -6.26 17.42 -23.65
CA TRP A 119 -5.07 16.60 -23.74
C TRP A 119 -5.06 15.76 -25.02
N VAL A 120 -6.16 15.07 -25.36
CA VAL A 120 -6.26 14.30 -26.61
C VAL A 120 -6.03 15.20 -27.83
N LYS A 121 -6.63 16.39 -27.84
CA LYS A 121 -6.41 17.38 -28.90
C LYS A 121 -4.95 17.84 -28.98
N SER A 122 -4.24 17.93 -27.86
CA SER A 122 -2.80 18.21 -27.87
C SER A 122 -1.99 17.12 -28.58
N GLN A 123 -2.36 15.86 -28.40
CA GLN A 123 -1.68 14.72 -29.01
C GLN A 123 -1.88 14.69 -30.53
N THR A 124 -3.04 15.09 -31.04
CA THR A 124 -3.30 15.14 -32.49
C THR A 124 -2.47 16.19 -33.22
N MET A 125 -1.93 17.19 -32.51
CA MET A 125 -1.03 18.21 -33.07
C MET A 125 0.41 17.70 -33.23
N ILE A 126 0.78 16.65 -32.50
CA ILE A 126 2.15 16.11 -32.47
C ILE A 126 2.24 14.82 -33.30
N LYS A 127 1.16 14.01 -33.31
CA LYS A 127 1.09 12.73 -34.00
C LYS A 127 0.50 12.86 -35.40
N GLN A 128 1.05 12.10 -36.34
CA GLN A 128 0.53 11.98 -37.69
C GLN A 128 -0.84 11.29 -37.70
N PRO A 129 -1.72 11.61 -38.68
CA PRO A 129 -2.98 10.89 -38.85
C PRO A 129 -2.77 9.37 -38.94
N GLY A 130 -3.61 8.60 -38.24
CA GLY A 130 -3.50 7.15 -38.15
C GLY A 130 -2.59 6.63 -37.03
N GLU A 131 -1.75 7.48 -36.42
CA GLU A 131 -1.00 7.09 -35.21
C GLU A 131 -1.91 7.01 -33.98
N TRP A 132 -1.63 6.04 -33.11
CA TRP A 132 -2.41 5.82 -31.90
C TRP A 132 -2.17 6.91 -30.85
N ILE A 133 -3.28 7.40 -30.29
CA ILE A 133 -3.30 8.15 -29.03
C ILE A 133 -3.79 7.18 -27.96
N ILE A 134 -2.97 6.96 -26.93
CA ILE A 134 -3.31 6.08 -25.82
C ILE A 134 -3.23 6.90 -24.54
N HIS A 135 -4.36 7.10 -23.87
CA HIS A 135 -4.36 7.66 -22.52
C HIS A 135 -4.29 6.51 -21.51
N PRO A 136 -3.22 6.38 -20.72
CA PRO A 136 -3.14 5.35 -19.69
C PRO A 136 -4.02 5.68 -18.48
N LYS A 137 -4.47 4.64 -17.76
CA LYS A 137 -5.02 4.71 -16.39
C LYS A 137 -6.19 5.70 -16.16
N ILE A 138 -7.10 5.83 -17.13
CA ILE A 138 -8.26 6.73 -17.01
C ILE A 138 -9.51 5.99 -16.49
N PHE A 139 -10.07 6.48 -15.39
CA PHE A 139 -11.33 5.97 -14.81
C PHE A 139 -12.25 7.15 -14.57
N PHE A 140 -13.51 7.06 -15.02
CA PHE A 140 -14.47 8.16 -14.88
C PHE A 140 -14.75 8.55 -13.41
N THR A 141 -14.57 7.63 -12.46
CA THR A 141 -14.69 7.91 -11.02
C THR A 141 -13.59 8.80 -10.47
N ARG A 142 -12.52 9.04 -11.24
CA ARG A 142 -11.46 10.01 -10.95
C ARG A 142 -11.73 11.37 -11.60
N LEU A 143 -12.68 11.46 -12.51
CA LEU A 143 -13.06 12.71 -13.16
C LEU A 143 -14.10 13.43 -12.31
N LEU A 144 -13.99 14.76 -12.23
CA LEU A 144 -14.94 15.64 -11.55
C LEU A 144 -16.35 15.53 -12.13
N ASP A 145 -16.46 15.26 -13.44
CA ASP A 145 -17.75 15.08 -14.12
C ASP A 145 -18.47 13.79 -13.72
N LEU A 146 -17.78 12.82 -13.10
CA LEU A 146 -18.29 11.48 -12.74
C LEU A 146 -18.98 10.75 -13.91
N ARG A 147 -18.54 11.03 -15.14
CA ARG A 147 -19.03 10.39 -16.37
C ARG A 147 -17.88 10.05 -17.31
N GLN A 148 -18.16 9.12 -18.21
CA GLN A 148 -17.30 8.88 -19.36
C GLN A 148 -17.51 9.98 -20.44
N PRO A 149 -16.48 10.27 -21.26
CA PRO A 149 -16.68 11.02 -22.49
C PRO A 149 -17.64 10.27 -23.42
N TRP A 150 -18.48 11.00 -24.14
CA TRP A 150 -19.31 10.43 -25.20
C TRP A 150 -18.44 10.12 -26.43
N LEU A 151 -18.84 9.11 -27.22
CA LEU A 151 -18.14 8.79 -28.48
C LEU A 151 -18.03 10.01 -29.41
N SER A 152 -19.07 10.84 -29.47
CA SER A 152 -19.07 12.07 -30.26
C SER A 152 -18.04 13.11 -29.79
N GLU A 153 -17.79 13.20 -28.47
CA GLU A 153 -16.75 14.06 -27.92
C GLU A 153 -15.36 13.57 -28.36
N LEU A 154 -15.10 12.26 -28.26
CA LEU A 154 -13.84 11.65 -28.70
C LEU A 154 -13.61 11.82 -30.20
N ASP A 155 -14.64 11.58 -31.01
CA ASP A 155 -14.57 11.75 -32.47
C ASP A 155 -14.35 13.22 -32.86
N SER A 156 -14.84 14.18 -32.07
CA SER A 156 -14.66 15.61 -32.35
C SER A 156 -13.21 16.07 -32.21
N VAL A 157 -12.47 15.50 -31.25
CA VAL A 157 -11.09 15.92 -30.96
C VAL A 157 -10.03 15.08 -31.66
N ALA A 158 -10.36 13.84 -32.04
CA ALA A 158 -9.44 12.89 -32.69
C ALA A 158 -10.08 12.14 -33.89
N PRO A 159 -10.67 12.82 -34.88
CA PRO A 159 -11.43 12.16 -35.96
C PRO A 159 -10.59 11.24 -36.86
N SER A 160 -9.30 11.55 -36.99
CA SER A 160 -8.33 10.87 -37.86
C SER A 160 -7.28 10.06 -37.10
N HIS A 161 -7.37 10.03 -35.76
CA HIS A 161 -6.40 9.35 -34.90
C HIS A 161 -7.11 8.26 -34.11
N PRO A 162 -6.70 6.98 -34.24
CA PRO A 162 -7.22 5.93 -33.38
C PRO A 162 -6.89 6.24 -31.92
N LEU A 163 -7.94 6.36 -31.10
CA LEU A 163 -7.83 6.70 -29.69
C LEU A 163 -8.21 5.50 -28.83
N PHE A 164 -7.40 5.21 -27.81
CA PHE A 164 -7.74 4.29 -26.75
C PHE A 164 -7.58 4.96 -25.37
N LEU A 165 -8.70 5.07 -24.66
CA LEU A 165 -8.75 5.47 -23.26
C LEU A 165 -8.67 4.21 -22.39
N ASN A 166 -7.48 3.93 -21.85
CA ASN A 166 -7.19 2.72 -21.11
C ASN A 166 -7.59 2.85 -19.63
N GLY A 167 -8.70 2.20 -19.24
CA GLY A 167 -9.15 2.07 -17.86
C GLY A 167 -8.76 0.73 -17.22
N SER A 168 -7.63 0.15 -17.60
CA SER A 168 -7.08 -1.13 -17.13
C SER A 168 -7.96 -2.35 -17.44
N TYR A 169 -9.08 -2.54 -16.74
CA TYR A 169 -9.98 -3.70 -16.90
C TYR A 169 -11.01 -3.50 -18.02
N GLY A 170 -11.16 -2.26 -18.48
CA GLY A 170 -12.00 -1.88 -19.60
C GLY A 170 -11.49 -0.55 -20.17
N GLY A 171 -11.98 -0.16 -21.33
CA GLY A 171 -11.57 1.09 -21.95
C GLY A 171 -12.53 1.53 -23.04
N MET A 172 -12.28 2.73 -23.55
CA MET A 172 -13.08 3.31 -24.62
C MET A 172 -12.22 3.55 -25.85
N ILE A 173 -12.79 3.30 -27.01
CA ILE A 173 -12.17 3.61 -28.30
C ILE A 173 -13.08 4.53 -29.10
N ASN A 174 -12.49 5.39 -29.93
CA ASN A 174 -13.24 6.25 -30.84
C ASN A 174 -13.56 5.54 -32.17
N SER A 175 -14.28 6.22 -33.07
CA SER A 175 -14.65 5.66 -34.37
C SER A 175 -13.45 5.38 -35.27
N ALA A 176 -12.35 6.15 -35.15
CA ALA A 176 -11.12 5.90 -35.90
C ALA A 176 -10.46 4.57 -35.50
N ALA A 177 -10.37 4.29 -34.20
CA ALA A 177 -9.86 3.03 -33.68
C ALA A 177 -10.78 1.86 -34.07
N MET A 178 -12.10 2.02 -33.96
CA MET A 178 -13.05 0.99 -34.43
C MET A 178 -12.83 0.63 -35.91
N ARG A 179 -12.74 1.64 -36.80
CA ARG A 179 -12.47 1.42 -38.23
C ARG A 179 -11.14 0.69 -38.46
N LEU A 180 -10.08 1.12 -37.79
CA LEU A 180 -8.75 0.52 -37.93
C LEU A 180 -8.74 -0.95 -37.46
N SER A 181 -9.48 -1.26 -36.40
CA SER A 181 -9.64 -2.62 -35.86
C SER A 181 -10.66 -3.47 -36.62
N GLY A 182 -11.27 -2.96 -37.70
CA GLY A 182 -12.29 -3.69 -38.47
C GLY A 182 -13.64 -3.85 -37.73
N LEU A 183 -13.85 -3.11 -36.64
CA LEU A 183 -15.10 -3.11 -35.87
C LEU A 183 -16.13 -2.22 -36.57
N ASN A 184 -17.30 -2.80 -36.83
CA ASN A 184 -18.42 -2.12 -37.47
C ASN A 184 -19.75 -2.74 -37.04
N LYS A 185 -20.86 -2.18 -37.53
CA LYS A 185 -22.22 -2.64 -37.18
C LYS A 185 -22.47 -4.12 -37.49
N MET A 186 -21.76 -4.69 -38.48
CA MET A 186 -21.87 -6.09 -38.88
C MET A 186 -20.96 -7.03 -38.07
N THR A 187 -20.02 -6.50 -37.28
CA THR A 187 -19.17 -7.33 -36.42
C THR A 187 -20.05 -8.15 -35.47
N ASN A 188 -19.88 -9.47 -35.48
CA ASN A 188 -20.66 -10.40 -34.68
C ASN A 188 -19.72 -11.33 -33.92
N HIS A 189 -19.74 -11.25 -32.60
CA HIS A 189 -18.92 -12.06 -31.70
C HIS A 189 -19.69 -12.23 -30.39
N GLU A 190 -19.59 -13.38 -29.74
CA GLU A 190 -20.34 -13.69 -28.51
C GLU A 190 -20.08 -12.68 -27.36
N GLY A 191 -18.89 -12.09 -27.34
CA GLY A 191 -18.50 -11.05 -26.39
C GLY A 191 -18.89 -9.61 -26.77
N ILE A 192 -19.56 -9.38 -27.90
CA ILE A 192 -19.99 -8.02 -28.33
C ILE A 192 -21.46 -7.83 -28.01
N LEU A 193 -21.73 -6.93 -27.08
CA LEU A 193 -23.07 -6.41 -26.82
C LEU A 193 -23.29 -5.16 -27.69
N LYS A 194 -24.49 -5.02 -28.24
CA LYS A 194 -24.90 -3.86 -29.05
C LYS A 194 -26.15 -3.27 -28.39
N ASP A 195 -26.10 -1.99 -28.05
CA ASP A 195 -27.22 -1.20 -27.53
C ASP A 195 -27.88 -0.33 -28.60
#